data_AF-A0A3D3H980-F1
#
_entry.id   AF-A0A3D3H980-F1
#
_cell.length_a   1.000
_cell.length_b   1.000
_cell.length_c   1.000
_cell.angle_alpha   90.00
_cell.angle_beta   90.00
_cell.angle_gamma   90.00
#
_symmetry.space_group_name_H-M   'P 1'
#
loop_
_entity.id
_entity.type
_entity.pdbx_description
1 polymer ?
#
loop_
_entity_poly.entity_id
_entity_poly.type
_entity_poly.pdbx_seq_one_letter_code
_entity_poly.pdbx_strand_id
1 'polypeptide(L)'
;MLSKLDVVVLSPKLSNAGSHQERTAAMATAWGDYQNAHEVHLKFVCVDESDVASAAAVARAHEWDRSRVWVMPEGTDSGTIVDRSKRIAEAALQQQLQMTTRFHILAWGDTRGK
;
A
#
# COMPACT_ATOMS: atom_id res chain seq x y z
N MET A 1 -6.37 -5.62 -21.62
CA MET A 1 -7.30 -5.37 -20.49
C MET A 1 -6.87 -4.13 -19.72
N LEU A 2 -5.60 -4.04 -19.29
CA LEU A 2 -5.04 -2.83 -18.67
C LEU A 2 -5.15 -1.57 -19.51
N SER A 3 -5.03 -1.68 -20.84
CA SER A 3 -5.13 -0.54 -21.77
C SER A 3 -6.47 0.20 -21.78
N LYS A 4 -7.48 -0.28 -21.05
CA LYS A 4 -8.78 0.35 -20.89
C LYS A 4 -8.98 0.98 -19.49
N LEU A 5 -7.97 0.92 -18.64
CA LEU A 5 -8.00 1.44 -17.27
C LEU A 5 -7.00 2.59 -17.17
N ASP A 6 -7.44 3.73 -16.66
CA ASP A 6 -6.56 4.89 -16.50
C ASP A 6 -5.59 4.70 -15.33
N VAL A 7 -6.05 4.14 -14.20
CA VAL A 7 -5.21 3.89 -13.02
C VAL A 7 -5.57 2.54 -12.41
N VAL A 8 -4.54 1.75 -12.09
CA VAL A 8 -4.70 0.46 -11.41
C VAL A 8 -3.91 0.47 -10.11
N VAL A 9 -4.58 0.21 -9.00
CA VAL A 9 -3.94 0.09 -7.69
C VAL A 9 -4.02 -1.36 -7.22
N LEU A 10 -2.88 -2.05 -7.25
CA LEU A 10 -2.74 -3.37 -6.67
C LEU A 10 -2.49 -3.21 -5.16
N SER A 11 -3.18 -3.98 -4.32
CA SER A 11 -2.97 -3.92 -2.87
C SER A 11 -2.48 -5.27 -2.31
N PRO A 12 -1.18 -5.58 -2.49
CA PRO A 12 -0.59 -6.80 -1.94
C PRO A 12 -0.71 -6.81 -0.43
N LYS A 13 -0.88 -8.00 0.13
CA LYS A 13 -1.01 -8.22 1.57
C LYS A 13 0.35 -8.60 2.16
N LEU A 14 0.76 -7.86 3.19
CA LEU A 14 1.97 -8.13 3.97
C LEU A 14 1.68 -9.18 5.06
N SER A 15 2.70 -9.56 5.83
CA SER A 15 2.59 -10.52 6.93
C SER A 15 1.55 -10.13 7.98
N ASN A 16 1.37 -8.81 8.19
CA ASN A 16 0.37 -8.23 9.09
C ASN A 16 -1.09 -8.52 8.71
N ALA A 17 -1.36 -9.04 7.50
CA ALA A 17 -2.72 -9.28 6.99
C ALA A 17 -3.33 -10.64 7.39
N GLY A 18 -2.67 -11.39 8.27
CA GLY A 18 -3.15 -12.69 8.75
C GLY A 18 -3.27 -13.74 7.62
N SER A 19 -4.38 -14.47 7.57
CA SER A 19 -4.60 -15.59 6.62
C SER A 19 -4.72 -15.17 5.14
N HIS A 20 -4.71 -13.88 4.82
CA HIS A 20 -4.84 -13.39 3.45
C HIS A 20 -3.53 -13.36 2.65
N GLN A 21 -2.42 -13.86 3.22
CA GLN A 21 -1.08 -13.84 2.61
C GLN A 21 -0.98 -14.64 1.30
N GLU A 22 -1.67 -15.78 1.18
CA GLU A 22 -1.59 -16.65 0.00
C GLU A 22 -1.99 -15.95 -1.31
N ARG A 23 -2.82 -14.90 -1.22
CA ARG A 23 -3.25 -14.12 -2.39
C ARG A 23 -2.13 -13.27 -2.98
N THR A 24 -1.14 -12.87 -2.18
CA THR A 24 -0.03 -12.02 -2.65
C THR A 24 0.92 -12.81 -3.56
N ALA A 25 1.28 -14.04 -3.19
CA ALA A 25 2.20 -14.87 -3.97
C ALA A 25 1.63 -15.23 -5.35
N ALA A 26 0.32 -15.51 -5.43
CA ALA A 26 -0.35 -15.78 -6.70
C ALA A 26 -0.45 -14.55 -7.61
N MET A 27 -0.51 -13.34 -7.05
CA MET A 27 -0.49 -12.11 -7.84
C MET A 27 0.93 -11.78 -8.35
N ALA A 28 1.96 -12.06 -7.54
CA ALA A 28 3.35 -11.69 -7.83
C ALA A 28 3.89 -12.33 -9.13
N THR A 29 3.48 -13.56 -9.46
CA THR A 29 3.85 -14.23 -10.71
C THR A 29 3.31 -13.54 -11.96
N ALA A 30 2.26 -12.72 -11.84
CA ALA A 30 1.67 -11.95 -12.95
C ALA A 30 2.18 -10.50 -13.02
N TRP A 31 3.12 -10.08 -12.16
CA TRP A 31 3.56 -8.68 -12.06
C TRP A 31 4.47 -8.19 -13.19
N GLY A 32 5.11 -9.09 -13.93
CA GLY A 32 5.99 -8.71 -15.05
C GLY A 32 5.30 -7.85 -16.11
N ASP A 33 4.02 -8.09 -16.37
CA ASP A 33 3.23 -7.29 -17.34
C ASP A 33 2.81 -5.93 -16.77
N TYR A 34 2.70 -5.82 -15.44
CA TYR A 34 2.20 -4.62 -14.76
C TYR A 34 3.30 -3.62 -14.43
N GLN A 35 4.53 -4.07 -14.12
CA GLN A 35 5.61 -3.19 -13.66
C GLN A 35 5.99 -2.10 -14.67
N ASN A 36 5.85 -2.40 -15.97
CA ASN A 36 6.18 -1.47 -17.05
C ASN A 36 5.00 -0.56 -17.45
N ALA A 37 3.81 -0.81 -16.93
CA ALA A 37 2.63 0.01 -17.25
C ALA A 37 2.64 1.30 -16.41
N HIS A 38 2.49 2.44 -17.09
CA HIS A 38 2.69 3.77 -16.51
C HIS A 38 1.78 4.09 -15.30
N GLU A 39 0.58 3.51 -15.23
CA GLU A 39 -0.42 3.84 -14.21
C GLU A 39 -0.78 2.66 -13.29
N VAL A 40 0.17 1.74 -13.07
CA VAL A 40 0.01 0.67 -12.08
C VAL A 40 0.80 0.99 -10.82
N HIS A 41 0.08 1.07 -9.71
CA HIS A 41 0.61 1.39 -8.38
C HIS A 41 0.49 0.20 -7.45
N LEU A 42 1.46 0.05 -6.54
CA LEU A 42 1.33 -0.82 -5.38
C LEU A 42 0.85 -0.01 -4.18
N LYS A 43 -0.14 -0.51 -3.43
CA LYS A 43 -0.60 0.10 -2.18
C LYS A 43 -0.61 -0.90 -1.03
N PHE A 44 0.26 -0.67 -0.06
CA PHE A 44 0.39 -1.49 1.14
C PHE A 44 -0.30 -0.85 2.33
N VAL A 45 -0.94 -1.68 3.16
CA VAL A 45 -1.53 -1.26 4.43
C VAL A 45 -0.52 -1.59 5.52
N CYS A 46 -0.10 -0.57 6.28
CA CYS A 46 0.99 -0.64 7.24
C CYS A 46 0.47 -0.33 8.64
N VAL A 47 0.82 -1.17 9.60
CA VAL A 47 0.63 -0.94 11.03
C VAL A 47 1.80 -0.11 11.56
N ASP A 48 3.03 -0.41 11.10
CA ASP A 48 4.28 0.17 11.59
C ASP A 48 5.35 0.37 10.51
N GLU A 49 6.52 0.84 10.92
CA GLU A 49 7.70 1.04 10.07
C GLU A 49 8.26 -0.25 9.45
N SER A 50 8.07 -1.41 10.09
CA SER A 50 8.52 -2.71 9.57
C SER A 50 7.69 -3.15 8.36
N ASP A 51 6.40 -2.81 8.36
CA ASP A 51 5.54 -3.00 7.19
C ASP A 51 5.98 -2.11 6.02
N VAL A 52 6.42 -0.87 6.30
CA VAL A 52 6.96 0.03 5.28
C VAL A 52 8.26 -0.54 4.69
N ALA A 53 9.14 -1.07 5.54
CA ALA A 53 10.35 -1.77 5.10
C ALA A 53 10.01 -3.00 4.23
N SER A 54 8.96 -3.73 4.57
CA SER A 54 8.48 -4.88 3.79
C SER A 54 7.92 -4.45 2.44
N ALA A 55 7.12 -3.39 2.38
CA ALA A 55 6.63 -2.79 1.13
C ALA A 55 7.80 -2.38 0.22
N ALA A 56 8.82 -1.72 0.80
CA ALA A 56 10.05 -1.38 0.10
C ALA A 56 10.80 -2.62 -0.41
N ALA A 57 10.85 -3.70 0.36
CA ALA A 57 11.51 -4.94 -0.06
C ALA A 57 10.78 -5.59 -1.26
N VAL A 58 9.45 -5.64 -1.21
CA VAL A 58 8.62 -6.15 -2.31
C VAL A 58 8.84 -5.33 -3.58
N ALA A 59 8.76 -4.00 -3.48
CA ALA A 59 9.01 -3.12 -4.62
C ALA A 59 10.40 -3.35 -5.23
N ARG A 60 11.43 -3.56 -4.40
CA ARG A 60 12.80 -3.84 -4.88
C ARG A 60 12.89 -5.19 -5.60
N ALA A 61 12.28 -6.23 -5.04
CA ALA A 61 12.35 -7.59 -5.57
C ALA A 61 11.67 -7.71 -6.94
N HIS A 62 10.72 -6.83 -7.23
CA HIS A 62 9.95 -6.79 -8.48
C HIS A 62 10.24 -5.54 -9.32
N GLU A 63 11.35 -4.86 -9.09
CA GLU A 63 11.80 -3.69 -9.87
C GLU A 63 10.74 -2.59 -10.03
N TRP A 64 9.86 -2.45 -9.04
CA TRP A 64 8.76 -1.49 -9.09
C TRP A 64 9.29 -0.08 -8.80
N ASP A 65 8.89 0.87 -9.64
CA ASP A 65 9.18 2.30 -9.45
C ASP A 65 8.69 2.75 -8.06
N ARG A 66 9.61 3.23 -7.21
CA ARG A 66 9.32 3.67 -5.84
C ARG A 66 8.31 4.81 -5.78
N SER A 67 8.29 5.66 -6.80
CA SER A 67 7.29 6.72 -6.92
C SER A 67 5.87 6.18 -7.11
N ARG A 68 5.71 4.90 -7.52
CA ARG A 68 4.42 4.24 -7.70
C ARG A 68 4.08 3.26 -6.57
N VAL A 69 4.78 3.36 -5.46
CA VAL A 69 4.53 2.56 -4.26
C VAL A 69 3.98 3.46 -3.17
N TRP A 70 2.79 3.12 -2.72
CA TRP A 70 2.04 3.83 -1.69
C TRP A 70 1.97 2.98 -0.43
N VAL A 71 2.18 3.63 0.71
CA VAL A 71 1.88 3.06 2.03
C VAL A 71 0.71 3.80 2.65
N MET A 72 -0.11 3.08 3.42
CA MET A 72 -1.30 3.61 4.04
C MET A 72 -1.41 3.10 5.48
N PRO A 73 -1.61 3.96 6.48
CA PRO A 73 -1.82 3.52 7.84
C PRO A 73 -3.07 2.62 7.95
N GLU A 74 -2.93 1.54 8.69
CA GLU A 74 -4.03 0.68 9.13
C GLU A 74 -4.86 1.41 10.20
N GLY A 75 -6.15 1.12 10.29
CA GLY A 75 -7.06 1.69 11.28
C GLY A 75 -8.50 1.81 10.79
N THR A 76 -9.45 1.72 11.73
CA THR A 76 -10.90 1.95 11.53
C THR A 76 -11.41 3.16 12.30
N ASP A 77 -10.56 3.81 13.11
CA ASP A 77 -10.84 5.07 13.79
C ASP A 77 -9.74 6.10 13.52
N SER A 78 -10.08 7.37 13.72
CA SER A 78 -9.19 8.49 13.43
C SER A 78 -7.98 8.55 14.37
N GLY A 79 -8.14 8.20 15.65
CA GLY A 79 -7.06 8.19 16.64
C GLY A 79 -5.96 7.22 16.22
N THR A 80 -6.32 5.97 15.96
CA THR A 80 -5.40 4.93 15.49
C THR A 80 -4.66 5.35 14.22
N ILE A 81 -5.36 5.95 13.24
CA ILE A 81 -4.75 6.42 12.00
C ILE A 81 -3.74 7.52 12.28
N VAL A 82 -4.10 8.53 13.08
CA VAL A 82 -3.23 9.67 13.39
C VAL A 82 -1.99 9.20 14.15
N ASP A 83 -2.16 8.33 15.15
CA ASP A 83 -1.07 7.81 15.97
C ASP A 83 -0.02 7.06 15.13
N ARG A 84 -0.47 6.27 14.15
CA ARG A 84 0.42 5.54 13.24
C ARG A 84 1.01 6.41 12.13
N SER A 85 0.31 7.48 11.74
CA SER A 85 0.67 8.29 10.59
C SER A 85 2.07 8.87 10.70
N LYS A 86 2.47 9.35 11.88
CA LYS A 86 3.80 9.96 12.07
C LYS A 86 4.93 8.98 11.75
N ARG A 87 4.95 7.81 12.40
CA ARG A 87 6.01 6.82 12.19
C ARG A 87 6.03 6.23 10.79
N ILE A 88 4.85 6.04 10.18
CA ILE A 88 4.74 5.55 8.80
C ILE A 88 5.22 6.60 7.81
N ALA A 89 4.90 7.88 8.02
CA ALA A 89 5.40 8.97 7.18
C ALA A 89 6.92 9.07 7.21
N GLU A 90 7.51 9.01 8.41
CA GLU A 90 8.97 9.02 8.60
C GLU A 90 9.64 7.83 7.90
N ALA A 91 9.11 6.62 8.06
CA ALA A 91 9.62 5.43 7.38
C ALA A 91 9.44 5.49 5.85
N ALA A 92 8.29 6.00 5.37
CA ALA A 92 8.03 6.15 3.94
C ALA A 92 9.02 7.11 3.28
N LEU A 93 9.30 8.24 3.95
CA LEU A 93 10.30 9.21 3.51
C LEU A 93 11.68 8.58 3.38
N GLN A 94 12.11 7.81 4.39
CA GLN A 94 13.41 7.09 4.36
C GLN A 94 13.50 6.08 3.22
N GLN A 95 12.38 5.45 2.85
CA GLN A 95 12.30 4.45 1.78
C GLN A 95 11.93 5.04 0.41
N GLN A 96 11.80 6.37 0.31
CA GLN A 96 11.37 7.11 -0.89
C GLN A 96 10.02 6.63 -1.46
N LEU A 97 9.09 6.28 -0.56
CA LEU A 97 7.74 5.87 -0.90
C LEU A 97 6.75 7.02 -0.67
N GLN A 98 5.60 6.98 -1.34
CA GLN A 98 4.53 7.93 -1.03
C GLN A 98 3.65 7.40 0.10
N MET A 99 3.18 8.31 0.96
CA MET A 99 2.16 7.98 1.96
C MET A 99 0.79 8.46 1.49
N THR A 100 -0.19 7.58 1.63
CA THR A 100 -1.63 7.87 1.49
C THR A 100 -2.30 7.71 2.85
N THR A 101 -3.56 8.10 2.97
CA THR A 101 -4.32 7.89 4.22
C THR A 101 -5.75 7.47 3.95
N ARG A 102 -6.40 6.90 4.97
CA ARG A 102 -7.84 6.59 4.95
C ARG A 102 -8.63 7.85 5.27
N PHE A 103 -8.61 8.81 4.35
CA PHE A 103 -9.23 10.11 4.57
C PHE A 103 -10.72 9.99 4.94
N HIS A 104 -11.44 9.03 4.36
CA HIS A 104 -12.84 8.78 4.72
C HIS A 104 -13.05 8.43 6.20
N ILE A 105 -12.13 7.66 6.82
CA ILE A 105 -12.19 7.38 8.27
C ILE A 105 -11.89 8.64 9.08
N LEU A 106 -10.92 9.46 8.63
CA LEU A 106 -10.62 10.73 9.28
C LEU A 106 -11.80 11.71 9.22
N ALA A 107 -12.54 11.72 8.11
CA ALA A 107 -13.65 12.63 7.87
C ALA A 107 -14.98 12.13 8.47
N TRP A 108 -15.26 10.83 8.42
CA TRP A 108 -16.58 10.26 8.73
C TRP A 108 -16.55 9.03 9.65
N GLY A 109 -15.39 8.65 10.19
CA GLY A 109 -15.23 7.41 10.97
C GLY A 109 -15.51 6.16 10.13
N ASP A 110 -15.80 5.03 10.78
CA ASP A 110 -16.13 3.75 10.11
C ASP A 110 -17.59 3.71 9.60
N THR A 111 -18.00 4.77 8.91
CA THR A 111 -19.34 4.88 8.34
C THR A 111 -19.35 4.36 6.90
N ARG A 112 -20.09 3.29 6.65
CA ARG A 112 -20.21 2.73 5.29
C ARG A 112 -20.96 3.68 4.35
N GLY A 113 -20.47 3.80 3.11
CA GLY A 113 -21.10 4.60 2.06
C GLY A 113 -20.83 6.10 2.15
N LYS A 114 -19.78 6.51 2.87
CA LYS A 114 -19.28 7.88 2.98
C LYS A 114 -17.82 7.96 2.53
#